data_AF-E1ZNA6-F1
#
_entry.id   AF-E1ZNA6-F1
#
_cell.length_a   1.000
_cell.length_b   1.000
_cell.length_c   1.000
_cell.angle_alpha   90.00
_cell.angle_beta   90.00
_cell.angle_gamma   90.00
#
_symmetry.space_group_name_H-M   'P 1'
#
loop_
_entity.id
_entity.type
_entity.pdbx_description
1 polymer ?
#
loop_
_entity_poly.entity_id
_entity_poly.type
_entity_poly.pdbx_seq_one_letter_code
_entity_poly.pdbx_strand_id
1 'polypeptide(L)'
;MGGCVGRLVAARALASLLALCLLHAAAQAADAGADSGTREAEAEAEVSLMRSVRQALYESHPGLAYRLEGWHPADNVTHPCDWNRVWCNADRRIAVLRLAPDYGMPGDVDGSGLPSCDSPAAAGGNRPPFVAPLGLAGLQWLEDLEDAAPSSLCRALGGLTLAATGTGCAPLPDVAPGALPSLVSLLLAFPGLSSTLPASWGAAGSALPSLARLELQLEVSGPLPAAWARGFRLLTKLTITGADPTPPRRKAPGGGRRLPPQWAAGFPSLAHLALYALGLSGHFPPGWSSSGFPALKSL
;
A
#
# COMPACT_ATOMS: atom_id res chain seq x y z
N MET A 1 -22.53 -14.81 20.45
CA MET A 1 -21.78 -15.26 19.25
C MET A 1 -22.17 -14.49 17.97
N GLY A 2 -22.69 -13.25 18.05
CA GLY A 2 -23.13 -12.46 16.88
C GLY A 2 -22.25 -11.25 16.52
N GLY A 3 -21.01 -11.16 17.04
CA GLY A 3 -20.18 -9.95 16.92
C GLY A 3 -19.06 -9.98 15.87
N CYS A 4 -18.81 -11.12 15.22
CA CYS A 4 -17.70 -11.26 14.26
C CYS A 4 -18.10 -11.08 12.79
N VAL A 5 -19.39 -11.15 12.45
CA VAL A 5 -19.83 -11.11 11.04
C VAL A 5 -19.79 -9.69 10.47
N GLY A 6 -20.07 -8.66 11.28
CA GLY A 6 -19.96 -7.26 10.87
C GLY A 6 -18.53 -6.68 10.88
N ARG A 7 -17.52 -7.47 11.25
CA ARG A 7 -16.12 -7.03 11.41
C ARG A 7 -15.15 -7.66 10.40
N LEU A 8 -15.66 -8.55 9.53
CA LEU A 8 -14.88 -9.25 8.49
C LEU A 8 -14.89 -8.53 7.13
N VAL A 9 -15.65 -7.43 7.00
CA VAL A 9 -15.91 -6.70 5.73
C VAL A 9 -14.93 -5.53 5.54
N ALA A 10 -13.83 -5.49 6.31
CA ALA A 10 -13.03 -4.27 6.49
C ALA A 10 -11.63 -4.34 5.85
N ALA A 11 -11.03 -5.52 5.68
CA ALA A 11 -9.79 -5.67 4.88
C ALA A 11 -10.01 -6.34 3.52
N ARG A 12 -11.24 -6.71 3.18
CA ARG A 12 -11.62 -7.07 1.81
C ARG A 12 -11.57 -5.84 0.89
N ALA A 13 -11.84 -4.65 1.41
CA ALA A 13 -11.90 -3.44 0.61
C ALA A 13 -10.56 -2.95 0.02
N LEU A 14 -9.49 -2.88 0.81
CA LEU A 14 -8.14 -2.63 0.24
C LEU A 14 -7.77 -3.72 -0.76
N ALA A 15 -8.32 -4.92 -0.57
CA ALA A 15 -8.20 -6.03 -1.50
C ALA A 15 -9.02 -5.92 -2.78
N SER A 16 -10.09 -5.15 -2.76
CA SER A 16 -11.05 -5.00 -3.83
C SER A 16 -10.62 -3.95 -4.87
N LEU A 17 -10.13 -2.78 -4.43
CA LEU A 17 -9.57 -1.76 -5.34
C LEU A 17 -8.26 -2.24 -5.98
N LEU A 18 -7.48 -3.03 -5.23
CA LEU A 18 -6.43 -3.86 -5.81
C LEU A 18 -7.08 -4.87 -6.75
N ALA A 19 -8.00 -5.76 -6.33
CA ALA A 19 -8.62 -6.86 -7.12
C ALA A 19 -9.21 -6.44 -8.47
N LEU A 20 -9.52 -5.15 -8.62
CA LEU A 20 -10.03 -4.67 -9.89
C LEU A 20 -9.05 -4.00 -10.83
N CYS A 21 -8.02 -3.33 -10.30
CA CYS A 21 -6.81 -3.13 -11.10
C CYS A 21 -6.31 -4.47 -11.67
N LEU A 22 -6.57 -5.55 -10.93
CA LEU A 22 -6.14 -6.92 -11.18
C LEU A 22 -6.93 -7.69 -12.26
N LEU A 23 -8.23 -7.39 -12.44
CA LEU A 23 -9.07 -8.00 -13.48
C LEU A 23 -8.99 -7.24 -14.83
N HIS A 24 -8.87 -5.92 -14.81
CA HIS A 24 -8.86 -5.11 -16.04
C HIS A 24 -7.53 -5.15 -16.81
N ALA A 25 -6.40 -5.32 -16.12
CA ALA A 25 -5.08 -5.42 -16.78
C ALA A 25 -4.94 -6.70 -17.63
N ALA A 26 -5.61 -7.80 -17.25
CA ALA A 26 -5.59 -9.05 -18.00
C ALA A 26 -6.45 -9.00 -19.28
N ALA A 27 -7.51 -8.19 -19.31
CA ALA A 27 -8.42 -8.07 -20.45
C ALA A 27 -7.87 -7.19 -21.59
N GLN A 28 -6.89 -6.31 -21.32
CA GLN A 28 -6.45 -5.28 -22.27
C GLN A 28 -5.18 -5.64 -23.06
N ALA A 29 -4.62 -6.84 -22.86
CA ALA A 29 -3.54 -7.34 -23.71
C ALA A 29 -3.96 -7.64 -25.16
N ALA A 30 -5.24 -7.43 -25.52
CA ALA A 30 -5.81 -7.77 -26.81
C ALA A 30 -6.16 -6.58 -27.72
N ASP A 31 -6.11 -5.31 -27.25
CA ASP A 31 -6.59 -4.19 -28.06
C ASP A 31 -5.69 -2.95 -27.99
N ALA A 32 -4.71 -2.89 -28.91
CA ALA A 32 -3.84 -1.75 -29.10
C ALA A 32 -4.40 -0.86 -30.23
N GLY A 33 -5.41 -0.05 -29.89
CA GLY A 33 -6.08 0.85 -30.83
C GLY A 33 -7.02 1.84 -30.13
N ALA A 34 -6.59 2.45 -29.03
CA ALA A 34 -7.43 3.33 -28.21
C ALA A 34 -7.51 4.76 -28.79
N ASP A 35 -8.66 5.09 -29.37
CA ASP A 35 -9.03 6.42 -29.92
C ASP A 35 -9.12 7.50 -28.81
N SER A 36 -9.03 8.79 -29.15
CA SER A 36 -9.02 9.90 -28.17
C SER A 36 -10.24 9.89 -27.23
N GLY A 37 -11.38 9.40 -27.69
CA GLY A 37 -12.59 9.25 -26.87
C GLY A 37 -12.45 8.25 -25.72
N THR A 38 -11.62 7.21 -25.87
CA THR A 38 -11.39 6.24 -24.78
C THR A 38 -10.55 6.84 -23.65
N ARG A 39 -9.60 7.72 -23.98
CA ARG A 39 -8.74 8.37 -22.96
C ARG A 39 -9.52 9.36 -22.11
N GLU A 40 -10.44 10.10 -22.72
CA GLU A 40 -11.30 11.04 -21.99
C GLU A 40 -12.27 10.31 -21.07
N ALA A 41 -12.89 9.22 -21.54
CA ALA A 41 -13.73 8.36 -20.70
C ALA A 41 -12.96 7.72 -19.53
N GLU A 42 -11.73 7.27 -19.77
CA GLU A 42 -10.85 6.75 -18.71
C GLU A 42 -10.47 7.83 -17.67
N ALA A 43 -10.24 9.07 -18.11
CA ALA A 43 -9.95 10.19 -17.22
C ALA A 43 -11.18 10.56 -16.38
N GLU A 44 -12.38 10.59 -16.98
CA GLU A 44 -13.62 10.85 -16.25
C GLU A 44 -13.91 9.73 -15.23
N ALA A 45 -13.69 8.47 -15.60
CA ALA A 45 -13.80 7.33 -14.69
C ALA A 45 -12.82 7.47 -13.51
N GLU A 46 -11.58 7.91 -13.75
CA GLU A 46 -10.59 8.15 -12.68
C GLU A 46 -11.04 9.25 -11.73
N VAL A 47 -11.56 10.35 -12.27
CA VAL A 47 -12.09 11.45 -11.46
C VAL A 47 -13.29 10.97 -10.63
N SER A 48 -14.21 10.21 -11.23
CA SER A 48 -15.35 9.62 -10.53
C SER A 48 -14.91 8.71 -9.39
N LEU A 49 -13.93 7.85 -9.65
CA LEU A 49 -13.33 6.96 -8.66
C LEU A 49 -12.81 7.73 -7.45
N MET A 50 -12.06 8.81 -7.70
CA MET A 50 -11.54 9.65 -6.63
C MET A 50 -12.62 10.38 -5.86
N ARG A 51 -13.73 10.78 -6.50
CA ARG A 51 -14.87 11.34 -5.76
C ARG A 51 -15.46 10.31 -4.80
N SER A 52 -15.51 9.03 -5.18
CA SER A 52 -15.94 7.95 -4.28
C SER A 52 -14.95 7.75 -3.12
N VAL A 53 -13.64 7.72 -3.40
CA VAL A 53 -12.57 7.70 -2.37
C VAL A 53 -12.78 8.85 -1.38
N ARG A 54 -13.01 10.06 -1.92
CA ARG A 54 -13.22 11.28 -1.15
C ARG A 54 -14.45 11.18 -0.25
N GLN A 55 -15.60 10.80 -0.81
CA GLN A 55 -16.84 10.66 -0.08
C GLN A 55 -16.67 9.71 1.09
N ALA A 56 -16.03 8.58 0.84
CA ALA A 56 -15.89 7.57 1.85
C ALA A 56 -14.83 7.91 2.91
N LEU A 57 -13.77 8.63 2.55
CA LEU A 57 -12.85 9.22 3.53
C LEU A 57 -13.60 10.20 4.45
N TYR A 58 -14.50 11.02 3.89
CA TYR A 58 -15.31 11.95 4.67
C TYR A 58 -16.28 11.25 5.61
N GLU A 59 -16.99 10.21 5.14
CA GLU A 59 -17.93 9.44 5.96
C GLU A 59 -17.25 8.69 7.09
N SER A 60 -16.12 8.07 6.79
CA SER A 60 -15.38 7.29 7.77
C SER A 60 -14.57 8.17 8.73
N HIS A 61 -13.97 9.25 8.23
CA HIS A 61 -13.01 10.08 8.95
C HIS A 61 -13.18 11.57 8.63
N PRO A 62 -14.30 12.18 9.05
CA PRO A 62 -14.61 13.57 8.71
C PRO A 62 -13.49 14.51 9.15
N GLY A 63 -12.91 14.31 10.33
CA GLY A 63 -11.80 15.13 10.83
C GLY A 63 -10.51 15.06 10.01
N LEU A 64 -10.28 14.00 9.23
CA LEU A 64 -9.18 13.95 8.27
C LEU A 64 -9.56 14.67 6.98
N ALA A 65 -10.76 14.40 6.44
CA ALA A 65 -11.26 15.08 5.24
C ALA A 65 -11.31 16.61 5.41
N TYR A 66 -11.69 17.13 6.58
CA TYR A 66 -11.66 18.58 6.89
C TYR A 66 -10.25 19.19 6.94
N ARG A 67 -9.20 18.38 7.13
CA ARG A 67 -7.81 18.88 7.21
C ARG A 67 -7.10 18.84 5.86
N LEU A 68 -7.60 18.05 4.92
CA LEU A 68 -6.98 17.87 3.62
C LEU A 68 -7.81 18.63 2.58
N GLU A 69 -7.26 19.73 2.08
CA GLU A 69 -7.90 20.52 1.03
C GLU A 69 -8.27 19.65 -0.19
N GLY A 70 -9.51 19.78 -0.67
CA GLY A 70 -10.05 19.02 -1.79
C GLY A 70 -10.71 17.69 -1.37
N TRP A 71 -10.51 17.23 -0.13
CA TRP A 71 -11.08 15.98 0.38
C TRP A 71 -12.43 16.15 1.08
N HIS A 72 -12.85 17.38 1.38
CA HIS A 72 -14.21 17.59 1.87
C HIS A 72 -15.19 17.65 0.69
N PRO A 73 -16.35 16.95 0.73
CA PRO A 73 -17.28 16.94 -0.40
C PRO A 73 -17.82 18.31 -0.81
N ALA A 74 -17.82 19.28 0.12
CA ALA A 74 -18.23 20.67 -0.16
C ALA A 74 -17.10 21.57 -0.68
N ASP A 75 -15.87 21.08 -0.82
CA ASP A 75 -14.77 21.87 -1.37
C ASP A 75 -15.02 22.17 -2.85
N ASN A 76 -14.67 23.39 -3.29
CA ASN A 76 -14.83 23.81 -4.68
C ASN A 76 -13.73 23.26 -5.61
N VAL A 77 -12.91 22.32 -5.12
CA VAL A 77 -11.82 21.72 -5.89
C VAL A 77 -12.37 20.51 -6.65
N THR A 78 -12.52 20.68 -7.96
CA THR A 78 -13.23 19.74 -8.83
C THR A 78 -12.37 18.60 -9.34
N HIS A 79 -11.07 18.80 -9.50
CA HIS A 79 -10.16 17.81 -10.06
C HIS A 79 -9.25 17.18 -8.98
N PRO A 80 -9.08 15.84 -8.93
CA PRO A 80 -8.28 15.17 -7.92
C PRO A 80 -6.81 15.60 -7.84
N CYS A 81 -6.22 16.00 -8.97
CA CYS A 81 -4.84 16.51 -8.99
C CYS A 81 -4.61 17.79 -8.18
N ASP A 82 -5.68 18.50 -7.84
CA ASP A 82 -5.62 19.73 -7.06
C ASP A 82 -5.90 19.43 -5.57
N TRP A 83 -6.11 18.15 -5.19
CA TRP A 83 -6.34 17.73 -3.81
C TRP A 83 -5.03 17.52 -3.06
N ASN A 84 -5.05 17.85 -1.77
CA ASN A 84 -3.90 17.64 -0.90
C ASN A 84 -3.50 16.14 -0.91
N ARG A 85 -2.21 15.82 -1.08
CA ARG A 85 -1.68 14.43 -1.12
C ARG A 85 -2.12 13.55 -2.30
N VAL A 86 -2.63 14.16 -3.36
CA VAL A 86 -2.77 13.53 -4.66
C VAL A 86 -1.77 14.20 -5.60
N TRP A 87 -0.92 13.41 -6.25
CA TRP A 87 -0.01 13.93 -7.27
C TRP A 87 -0.31 13.27 -8.59
N CYS A 88 -0.33 14.08 -9.64
CA CYS A 88 -0.56 13.63 -10.99
C CYS A 88 0.71 13.74 -11.84
N ASN A 89 0.77 12.93 -12.89
CA ASN A 89 1.79 13.05 -13.93
C ASN A 89 1.46 14.20 -14.90
N ALA A 90 2.28 14.37 -15.94
CA ALA A 90 2.10 15.40 -16.96
C ALA A 90 0.75 15.33 -17.70
N ASP A 91 0.15 14.14 -17.79
CA ASP A 91 -1.15 13.91 -18.42
C ASP A 91 -2.33 14.14 -17.45
N ARG A 92 -2.09 14.76 -16.29
CA ARG A 92 -3.05 14.93 -15.18
C ARG A 92 -3.68 13.61 -14.69
N ARG A 93 -2.92 12.51 -14.76
CA ARG A 93 -3.32 11.20 -14.24
C ARG A 93 -2.68 10.95 -12.88
N ILE A 94 -3.42 10.39 -11.94
CA ILE A 94 -2.95 10.19 -10.57
C ILE A 94 -1.79 9.19 -10.55
N ALA A 95 -0.63 9.70 -10.17
CA ALA A 95 0.61 8.96 -10.09
C ALA A 95 0.95 8.58 -8.64
N VAL A 96 0.56 9.41 -7.67
CA VAL A 96 0.81 9.13 -6.25
C VAL A 96 -0.42 9.49 -5.42
N LEU A 97 -0.81 8.55 -4.55
CA LEU A 97 -1.86 8.76 -3.55
C LEU A 97 -1.32 8.49 -2.15
N ARG A 98 -1.38 9.50 -1.27
CA ARG A 98 -0.96 9.36 0.14
C ARG A 98 -2.12 9.67 1.08
N LEU A 99 -2.74 8.63 1.59
CA LEU A 99 -3.76 8.68 2.65
C LEU A 99 -3.15 8.18 3.95
N ALA A 100 -2.23 8.97 4.49
CA ALA A 100 -1.65 8.75 5.80
C ALA A 100 -1.72 10.04 6.61
N PRO A 101 -1.97 10.00 7.92
CA PRO A 101 -1.80 11.16 8.78
C PRO A 101 -0.31 11.57 8.80
N ASP A 102 0.00 12.84 9.08
CA ASP A 102 1.39 13.34 9.24
C ASP A 102 2.10 12.85 10.50
N TYR A 103 1.78 11.63 10.96
CA TYR A 103 2.63 11.00 11.96
C TYR A 103 3.99 10.85 11.30
N GLY A 104 4.97 11.62 11.79
CA GLY A 104 6.35 11.50 11.38
C GLY A 104 6.73 10.04 11.46
N MET A 105 6.76 9.39 10.30
CA MET A 105 7.24 8.03 10.20
C MET A 105 8.68 8.09 10.71
N PRO A 106 9.04 7.29 11.72
CA PRO A 106 10.39 7.29 12.24
C PRO A 106 11.31 6.70 11.16
N GLY A 107 11.89 7.55 10.30
CA GLY A 107 12.89 7.12 9.33
C GLY A 107 13.06 7.91 8.03
N ASP A 108 12.19 8.86 7.67
CA ASP A 108 12.40 9.65 6.45
C ASP A 108 13.35 10.84 6.71
N VAL A 109 14.65 10.55 6.74
CA VAL A 109 15.71 11.58 6.65
C VAL A 109 16.50 11.49 5.33
N ASP A 110 16.26 10.50 4.47
CA ASP A 110 16.93 10.41 3.17
C ASP A 110 16.00 10.79 2.02
N GLY A 111 16.05 12.09 1.70
CA GLY A 111 15.45 12.69 0.52
C GLY A 111 16.16 12.27 -0.77
N SER A 112 15.86 11.07 -1.27
CA SER A 112 16.27 10.66 -2.61
C SER A 112 15.06 10.41 -3.51
N GLY A 113 14.69 11.47 -4.25
CA GLY A 113 14.20 11.39 -5.64
C GLY A 113 12.80 10.82 -5.87
N LEU A 114 11.76 11.57 -5.55
CA LEU A 114 10.53 11.58 -6.36
C LEU A 114 10.63 12.69 -7.40
N PRO A 115 10.05 12.56 -8.60
CA PRO A 115 10.08 13.61 -9.61
C PRO A 115 9.40 14.87 -9.09
N SER A 116 10.15 15.98 -9.05
CA SER A 116 9.65 17.30 -8.69
C SER A 116 8.60 17.74 -9.71
N CYS A 117 7.35 17.87 -9.27
CA CYS A 117 6.35 18.68 -9.95
C CYS A 117 6.22 19.97 -9.14
N ASP A 118 6.74 21.07 -9.67
CA ASP A 118 6.70 22.38 -9.03
C ASP A 118 5.27 22.78 -8.68
N SER A 119 4.99 23.01 -7.40
CA SER A 119 3.80 23.71 -6.90
C SER A 119 4.07 24.34 -5.53
N PRO A 120 3.44 25.49 -5.21
CA PRO A 120 3.91 26.40 -4.17
C PRO A 120 3.44 26.01 -2.76
N ALA A 121 4.26 26.36 -1.77
CA ALA A 121 4.04 26.10 -0.36
C ALA A 121 2.89 26.92 0.23
N ALA A 122 1.96 26.25 0.93
CA ALA A 122 0.95 26.89 1.77
C ALA A 122 1.40 26.93 3.24
N ALA A 123 1.14 28.08 3.87
CA ALA A 123 1.72 28.55 5.12
C ALA A 123 1.24 27.82 6.39
N GLY A 124 2.13 27.80 7.39
CA GLY A 124 1.98 27.09 8.66
C GLY A 124 0.98 27.71 9.63
N GLY A 125 0.13 26.84 10.18
CA GLY A 125 -0.69 27.09 11.36
C GLY A 125 -0.45 26.00 12.41
N ASN A 126 -0.02 26.39 13.59
CA ASN A 126 0.27 25.49 14.70
C ASN A 126 -1.04 24.96 15.30
N ARG A 127 -1.49 23.78 14.85
CA ARG A 127 -2.70 23.08 15.34
C ARG A 127 -2.27 21.80 16.06
N PRO A 128 -2.81 21.49 17.26
CA PRO A 128 -2.44 20.25 17.97
C PRO A 128 -2.80 19.01 17.16
N PRO A 129 -2.03 17.90 17.26
CA PRO A 129 -2.27 16.69 16.49
C PRO A 129 -3.54 15.99 16.99
N PHE A 130 -4.65 16.22 16.28
CA PHE A 130 -5.87 15.42 16.47
C PHE A 130 -5.67 14.04 15.83
N VAL A 131 -5.85 12.99 16.65
CA VAL A 131 -5.78 11.58 16.28
C VAL A 131 -7.20 11.09 16.03
N ALA A 132 -7.69 11.21 14.80
CA ALA A 132 -8.88 10.48 14.37
C ALA A 132 -8.39 9.12 13.87
N PRO A 133 -8.74 8.00 14.52
CA PRO A 133 -8.28 6.72 14.06
C PRO A 133 -8.97 6.37 12.74
N LEU A 134 -8.19 6.10 11.68
CA LEU A 134 -8.72 5.54 10.45
C LEU A 134 -9.21 4.10 10.74
N GLY A 135 -10.50 3.90 11.00
CA GLY A 135 -11.10 2.60 11.22
C GLY A 135 -11.22 1.82 9.91
N LEU A 136 -10.65 0.61 9.86
CA LEU A 136 -10.73 -0.30 8.71
C LEU A 136 -12.19 -0.58 8.26
N ALA A 137 -13.16 -0.51 9.18
CA ALA A 137 -14.58 -0.69 8.84
C ALA A 137 -15.10 0.38 7.86
N GLY A 138 -14.50 1.57 7.86
CA GLY A 138 -14.77 2.64 6.91
C GLY A 138 -14.00 2.52 5.60
N LEU A 139 -13.36 1.37 5.33
CA LEU A 139 -12.78 1.09 4.02
C LEU A 139 -13.75 0.34 3.09
N GLN A 140 -14.94 -0.10 3.55
CA GLN A 140 -15.94 -0.83 2.73
C GLN A 140 -16.19 -0.24 1.34
N TRP A 141 -16.08 1.07 1.18
CA TRP A 141 -16.19 1.74 -0.12
C TRP A 141 -15.16 1.27 -1.16
N LEU A 142 -13.98 0.78 -0.77
CA LEU A 142 -13.04 0.20 -1.72
C LEU A 142 -13.58 -1.12 -2.33
N GLU A 143 -14.58 -1.77 -1.71
CA GLU A 143 -15.33 -2.90 -2.29
C GLU A 143 -16.25 -2.42 -3.41
N ASP A 144 -16.92 -1.27 -3.26
CA ASP A 144 -17.76 -0.69 -4.32
C ASP A 144 -16.94 -0.15 -5.51
N LEU A 145 -15.65 0.15 -5.29
CA LEU A 145 -14.72 0.47 -6.38
C LEU A 145 -14.27 -0.76 -7.18
N GLU A 146 -14.55 -1.97 -6.69
CA GLU A 146 -14.25 -3.25 -7.35
C GLU A 146 -15.06 -3.48 -8.62
N ASP A 147 -15.91 -2.58 -9.10
CA ASP A 147 -16.46 -2.70 -10.47
C ASP A 147 -16.09 -1.50 -11.36
N ALA A 148 -15.41 -0.49 -10.81
CA ALA A 148 -15.30 0.83 -11.44
C ALA A 148 -13.86 1.35 -11.60
N ALA A 149 -12.83 0.67 -11.09
CA ALA A 149 -11.45 1.15 -11.19
C ALA A 149 -10.99 1.18 -12.66
N PRO A 150 -10.68 2.35 -13.23
CA PRO A 150 -10.24 2.43 -14.62
C PRO A 150 -8.82 1.89 -14.72
N SER A 151 -8.57 1.06 -15.74
CA SER A 151 -7.25 0.42 -15.99
C SER A 151 -6.09 1.40 -16.08
N SER A 152 -6.42 2.64 -16.36
CA SER A 152 -5.51 3.73 -16.60
C SER A 152 -4.94 4.31 -15.30
N LEU A 153 -5.72 4.34 -14.20
CA LEU A 153 -5.19 4.64 -12.86
C LEU A 153 -4.14 3.61 -12.45
N CYS A 154 -4.42 2.32 -12.66
CA CYS A 154 -3.54 1.22 -12.29
C CYS A 154 -2.22 1.25 -13.06
N ARG A 155 -2.25 1.71 -14.32
CA ARG A 155 -1.08 1.94 -15.16
C ARG A 155 -0.27 3.17 -14.74
N ALA A 156 -0.89 4.20 -14.17
CA ALA A 156 -0.22 5.44 -13.80
C ALA A 156 0.31 5.44 -12.36
N LEU A 157 -0.31 4.67 -11.45
CA LEU A 157 -0.01 4.71 -10.03
C LEU A 157 1.40 4.19 -9.72
N GLY A 158 2.32 5.12 -9.46
CA GLY A 158 3.71 4.88 -9.09
C GLY A 158 3.95 4.81 -7.59
N GLY A 159 3.10 5.45 -6.78
CA GLY A 159 3.23 5.47 -5.33
C GLY A 159 1.90 5.33 -4.60
N LEU A 160 1.82 4.39 -3.66
CA LEU A 160 0.66 4.22 -2.80
C LEU A 160 1.11 4.22 -1.34
N THR A 161 0.56 5.15 -0.56
CA THR A 161 0.78 5.23 0.88
C THR A 161 -0.56 5.26 1.60
N LEU A 162 -0.82 4.24 2.41
CA LEU A 162 -2.03 4.12 3.21
C LEU A 162 -1.64 3.87 4.65
N ALA A 163 -2.18 4.68 5.56
CA ALA A 163 -1.99 4.45 6.98
C ALA A 163 -3.33 4.53 7.69
N ALA A 164 -3.66 3.53 8.50
CA ALA A 164 -4.89 3.54 9.27
C ALA A 164 -4.74 2.87 10.63
N THR A 165 -5.42 3.38 11.64
CA THR A 165 -5.44 2.80 12.99
C THR A 165 -6.75 2.07 13.18
N GLY A 166 -6.87 0.93 12.51
CA GLY A 166 -8.00 0.02 12.68
C GLY A 166 -7.55 -1.25 13.39
N THR A 167 -8.40 -1.77 14.28
CA THR A 167 -8.23 -3.13 14.81
C THR A 167 -9.01 -4.10 13.93
N GLY A 168 -8.35 -5.14 13.43
CA GLY A 168 -8.98 -6.11 12.53
C GLY A 168 -8.07 -7.31 12.28
N CYS A 169 -8.68 -8.43 11.89
CA CYS A 169 -7.95 -9.68 11.58
C CYS A 169 -8.07 -10.06 10.10
N ALA A 170 -8.45 -9.12 9.24
CA ALA A 170 -8.73 -9.45 7.85
C ALA A 170 -7.42 -9.42 7.04
N PRO A 171 -7.21 -10.41 6.15
CA PRO A 171 -5.95 -10.55 5.44
C PRO A 171 -5.76 -9.40 4.45
N LEU A 172 -4.49 -9.07 4.20
CA LEU A 172 -4.11 -8.21 3.10
C LEU A 172 -4.53 -8.89 1.78
N PRO A 173 -4.96 -8.11 0.78
CA PRO A 173 -5.26 -8.59 -0.56
C PRO A 173 -4.21 -9.48 -1.19
N ASP A 174 -4.65 -10.50 -1.92
CA ASP A 174 -3.84 -10.96 -3.04
C ASP A 174 -3.81 -9.92 -4.16
N VAL A 175 -2.70 -9.90 -4.91
CA VAL A 175 -2.53 -9.05 -6.09
C VAL A 175 -2.35 -9.99 -7.29
N ALA A 176 -3.30 -10.03 -8.24
CA ALA A 176 -3.11 -10.69 -9.52
C ALA A 176 -1.89 -10.15 -10.30
N PRO A 177 -1.31 -10.98 -11.18
CA PRO A 177 -0.19 -10.60 -12.04
C PRO A 177 -0.43 -9.31 -12.86
N GLY A 178 0.57 -8.41 -12.88
CA GLY A 178 0.67 -7.32 -13.86
C GLY A 178 -0.25 -6.10 -13.66
N ALA A 179 -1.00 -6.04 -12.59
CA ALA A 179 -2.05 -5.04 -12.42
C ALA A 179 -1.62 -3.67 -11.91
N LEU A 180 -0.51 -3.62 -11.19
CA LEU A 180 0.12 -2.37 -10.80
C LEU A 180 1.50 -2.33 -11.43
N PRO A 181 1.56 -2.28 -12.77
CA PRO A 181 2.80 -2.44 -13.50
C PRO A 181 3.76 -1.28 -13.22
N SER A 182 3.25 -0.12 -12.81
CA SER A 182 4.05 1.08 -12.56
C SER A 182 4.30 1.35 -11.08
N LEU A 183 3.75 0.55 -10.16
CA LEU A 183 3.89 0.83 -8.73
C LEU A 183 5.34 0.61 -8.27
N VAL A 184 6.01 1.70 -7.92
CA VAL A 184 7.40 1.74 -7.47
C VAL A 184 7.47 1.70 -5.94
N SER A 185 6.56 2.38 -5.26
CA SER A 185 6.56 2.52 -3.80
C SER A 185 5.22 2.14 -3.18
N LEU A 186 5.24 1.17 -2.26
CA LEU A 186 4.09 0.76 -1.47
C LEU A 186 4.41 0.90 0.03
N LEU A 187 3.65 1.76 0.72
CA LEU A 187 3.70 1.92 2.16
C LEU A 187 2.33 1.64 2.77
N LEU A 188 2.25 0.65 3.66
CA LEU A 188 1.04 0.29 4.38
C LEU A 188 1.31 0.32 5.88
N ALA A 189 0.64 1.22 6.61
CA ALA A 189 0.80 1.37 8.06
C ALA A 189 -0.51 1.16 8.82
N PHE A 190 -0.70 -0.07 9.27
CA PHE A 190 -1.86 -0.56 10.00
C PHE A 190 -1.47 -1.24 11.33
N PRO A 191 -1.04 -0.48 12.35
CA PRO A 191 -0.56 -1.07 13.60
C PRO A 191 -1.62 -1.90 14.35
N GLY A 192 -2.91 -1.64 14.15
CA GLY A 192 -3.96 -2.48 14.77
C GLY A 192 -4.35 -3.72 13.94
N LEU A 193 -3.86 -3.84 12.70
CA LEU A 193 -4.28 -4.88 11.78
C LEU A 193 -3.41 -6.13 11.95
N SER A 194 -4.04 -7.25 12.33
CA SER A 194 -3.40 -8.55 12.26
C SER A 194 -3.69 -9.23 10.92
N SER A 195 -2.65 -9.51 10.13
CA SER A 195 -2.83 -10.03 8.77
C SER A 195 -1.67 -10.89 8.28
N THR A 196 -1.97 -11.90 7.46
CA THR A 196 -0.99 -12.63 6.68
C THR A 196 -0.43 -11.76 5.55
N LEU A 197 0.83 -11.98 5.20
CA LEU A 197 1.44 -11.34 4.03
C LEU A 197 1.12 -12.16 2.76
N PRO A 198 0.58 -11.54 1.70
CA PRO A 198 0.13 -12.27 0.51
C PRO A 198 1.32 -12.78 -0.31
N ALA A 199 1.34 -14.09 -0.60
CA ALA A 199 2.43 -14.70 -1.36
C ALA A 199 2.45 -14.23 -2.82
N SER A 200 1.29 -13.88 -3.37
CA SER A 200 1.09 -13.42 -4.75
C SER A 200 1.89 -12.17 -5.10
N TRP A 201 2.10 -11.25 -4.14
CA TRP A 201 2.77 -9.97 -4.39
C TRP A 201 4.16 -10.13 -5.02
N GLY A 202 4.89 -11.17 -4.63
CA GLY A 202 6.20 -11.48 -5.17
C GLY A 202 6.29 -12.88 -5.78
N ALA A 203 5.18 -13.49 -6.20
CA ALA A 203 5.20 -14.73 -6.97
C ALA A 203 5.77 -14.53 -8.40
N ALA A 204 6.04 -15.61 -9.13
CA ALA A 204 6.47 -15.54 -10.53
C ALA A 204 5.33 -14.98 -11.41
N GLY A 205 5.65 -14.11 -12.37
CA GLY A 205 4.63 -13.28 -13.03
C GLY A 205 4.15 -12.15 -12.09
N SER A 206 5.10 -11.49 -11.43
CA SER A 206 4.87 -10.65 -10.26
C SER A 206 3.73 -9.65 -10.46
N ALA A 207 2.87 -9.60 -9.45
CA ALA A 207 1.79 -8.66 -9.33
C ALA A 207 2.28 -7.19 -9.32
N LEU A 208 3.48 -6.98 -8.76
CA LEU A 208 4.12 -5.69 -8.57
C LEU A 208 5.52 -5.67 -9.22
N PRO A 209 5.61 -5.71 -10.56
CA PRO A 209 6.88 -5.92 -11.26
C PRO A 209 7.88 -4.77 -11.11
N SER A 210 7.38 -3.54 -10.93
CA SER A 210 8.19 -2.33 -10.78
C SER A 210 8.50 -1.95 -9.34
N LEU A 211 8.08 -2.76 -8.36
CA LEU A 211 8.17 -2.38 -6.95
C LEU A 211 9.63 -2.31 -6.48
N ALA A 212 10.04 -1.10 -6.10
CA ALA A 212 11.38 -0.80 -5.61
C ALA A 212 11.40 -0.59 -4.09
N ARG A 213 10.29 -0.17 -3.49
CA ARG A 213 10.17 0.10 -2.05
C ARG A 213 8.88 -0.52 -1.50
N LEU A 214 9.03 -1.38 -0.50
CA LEU A 214 7.93 -2.01 0.24
C LEU A 214 8.11 -1.77 1.73
N GLU A 215 7.19 -1.03 2.32
CA GLU A 215 7.20 -0.71 3.75
C GLU A 215 5.86 -1.10 4.39
N LEU A 216 5.92 -2.00 5.36
CA LEU A 216 4.75 -2.59 6.00
C LEU A 216 4.86 -2.38 7.51
N GLN A 217 3.86 -1.76 8.13
CA GLN A 217 3.73 -1.66 9.57
C GLN A 217 2.41 -2.28 9.99
N LEU A 218 2.40 -3.55 10.40
CA LEU A 218 1.20 -4.28 10.80
C LEU A 218 1.55 -5.47 11.69
N GLU A 219 0.56 -6.00 12.40
CA GLU A 219 0.69 -7.25 13.15
C GLU A 219 0.68 -8.44 12.19
N VAL A 220 1.85 -8.76 11.61
CA VAL A 220 1.96 -9.91 10.70
C VAL A 220 1.47 -11.17 11.42
N SER A 221 0.56 -11.93 10.81
CA SER A 221 0.15 -13.28 11.22
C SER A 221 0.67 -14.30 10.19
N GLY A 222 0.95 -15.53 10.62
CA GLY A 222 1.54 -16.55 9.72
C GLY A 222 3.00 -16.28 9.30
N PRO A 223 3.57 -17.09 8.39
CA PRO A 223 4.98 -17.00 7.97
C PRO A 223 5.26 -15.85 6.99
N LEU A 224 6.52 -15.44 6.90
CA LEU A 224 6.98 -14.56 5.81
C LEU A 224 6.93 -15.31 4.47
N PRO A 225 6.43 -14.71 3.36
CA PRO A 225 6.21 -15.46 2.13
C PRO A 225 7.53 -15.78 1.42
N ALA A 226 7.89 -17.07 1.36
CA ALA A 226 9.06 -17.52 0.60
C ALA A 226 8.95 -17.20 -0.90
N ALA A 227 7.71 -17.13 -1.42
CA ALA A 227 7.44 -16.81 -2.81
C ALA A 227 8.04 -15.46 -3.24
N TRP A 228 8.11 -14.47 -2.33
CA TRP A 228 8.60 -13.12 -2.61
C TRP A 228 10.01 -13.06 -3.22
N ALA A 229 10.82 -14.09 -2.96
CA ALA A 229 12.13 -14.29 -3.58
C ALA A 229 12.12 -14.44 -5.12
N ARG A 230 10.95 -14.59 -5.75
CA ARG A 230 10.84 -14.85 -7.20
C ARG A 230 10.40 -13.63 -8.01
N GLY A 231 9.55 -12.78 -7.45
CA GLY A 231 8.89 -11.70 -8.18
C GLY A 231 9.52 -10.33 -7.99
N PHE A 232 10.11 -10.05 -6.83
CA PHE A 232 10.62 -8.72 -6.49
C PHE A 232 12.05 -8.49 -6.99
N ARG A 233 12.22 -8.34 -8.32
CA ARG A 233 13.54 -8.17 -8.95
C ARG A 233 14.13 -6.77 -8.77
N LEU A 234 13.28 -5.76 -8.67
CA LEU A 234 13.67 -4.35 -8.53
C LEU A 234 13.61 -3.83 -7.09
N LEU A 235 13.21 -4.67 -6.13
CA LEU A 235 13.04 -4.24 -4.75
C LEU A 235 14.39 -3.90 -4.12
N THR A 236 14.55 -2.63 -3.74
CA THR A 236 15.75 -2.07 -3.12
C THR A 236 15.60 -1.86 -1.61
N LYS A 237 14.38 -1.61 -1.13
CA LYS A 237 14.05 -1.43 0.29
C LYS A 237 12.86 -2.31 0.68
N LEU A 238 13.06 -3.15 1.69
CA LEU A 238 12.02 -3.95 2.34
C LEU A 238 12.04 -3.68 3.85
N THR A 239 10.98 -3.08 4.36
CA THR A 239 10.77 -2.87 5.79
C THR A 239 9.47 -3.52 6.23
N ILE A 240 9.54 -4.36 7.25
CA ILE A 240 8.35 -4.96 7.87
C ILE A 240 8.46 -4.79 9.39
N THR A 241 7.52 -4.05 9.96
CA THR A 241 7.48 -3.66 11.36
C THR A 241 6.20 -4.19 12.00
N GLY A 242 6.34 -5.02 13.03
CA GLY A 242 5.22 -5.40 13.92
C GLY A 242 4.72 -4.19 14.70
N ALA A 243 3.47 -4.23 15.18
CA ALA A 243 2.88 -3.07 15.85
C ALA A 243 3.28 -2.94 17.32
N ASP A 244 3.73 -4.01 17.96
CA ASP A 244 4.11 -3.97 19.37
C ASP A 244 5.60 -4.30 19.61
N PRO A 245 6.42 -3.31 20.02
CA PRO A 245 7.77 -3.57 20.49
C PRO A 245 7.79 -4.15 21.92
N THR A 246 6.65 -4.24 22.62
CA THR A 246 6.64 -4.82 23.95
C THR A 246 6.98 -6.32 23.87
N PRO A 247 7.84 -6.80 24.79
CA PRO A 247 8.30 -8.18 24.77
C PRO A 247 7.08 -9.11 24.84
N PRO A 248 7.04 -10.16 24.00
CA PRO A 248 5.85 -10.99 23.83
C PRO A 248 5.34 -11.49 25.18
N ARG A 249 4.15 -11.04 25.58
CA ARG A 249 3.45 -11.55 26.76
C ARG A 249 3.04 -13.00 26.49
N ARG A 250 3.96 -13.92 26.82
CA ARG A 250 3.88 -15.38 26.68
C ARG A 250 4.10 -15.89 25.25
N LYS A 251 5.14 -16.71 25.09
CA LYS A 251 5.37 -17.58 23.93
C LYS A 251 4.07 -18.31 23.58
N ALA A 252 3.49 -18.01 22.42
CA ALA A 252 2.52 -18.91 21.82
C ALA A 252 3.22 -20.27 21.62
N PRO A 253 2.72 -21.37 22.19
CA PRO A 253 3.33 -22.68 22.04
C PRO A 253 3.01 -23.21 20.63
N GLY A 254 3.99 -23.13 19.72
CA GLY A 254 3.91 -23.78 18.42
C GLY A 254 4.35 -22.88 17.27
N GLY A 255 5.57 -23.13 16.76
CA GLY A 255 6.00 -22.69 15.44
C GLY A 255 6.14 -21.18 15.24
N GLY A 256 7.05 -20.53 15.96
CA GLY A 256 7.35 -19.12 15.71
C GLY A 256 7.82 -18.87 14.27
N ARG A 257 7.55 -17.67 13.76
CA ARG A 257 7.89 -17.26 12.39
C ARG A 257 9.39 -17.41 12.13
N ARG A 258 9.77 -18.03 11.02
CA ARG A 258 11.18 -18.19 10.62
C ARG A 258 11.48 -17.32 9.41
N LEU A 259 12.74 -16.91 9.29
CA LEU A 259 13.24 -16.22 8.10
C LEU A 259 13.25 -17.18 6.90
N PRO A 260 12.70 -16.80 5.73
CA PRO A 260 12.72 -17.66 4.56
C PRO A 260 14.15 -17.79 3.99
N PRO A 261 14.72 -19.00 3.90
CA PRO A 261 16.05 -19.18 3.32
C PRO A 261 16.11 -18.74 1.85
N GLN A 262 14.99 -18.83 1.13
CA GLN A 262 14.89 -18.45 -0.29
C GLN A 262 15.13 -16.96 -0.52
N TRP A 263 14.91 -16.11 0.50
CA TRP A 263 15.09 -14.66 0.36
C TRP A 263 16.52 -14.27 0.07
N ALA A 264 17.51 -15.01 0.61
CA ALA A 264 18.93 -14.77 0.40
C ALA A 264 19.22 -14.46 -1.08
N ALA A 265 19.10 -15.45 -1.96
CA ALA A 265 19.35 -15.29 -3.39
C ALA A 265 18.17 -14.70 -4.18
N GLY A 266 17.04 -14.42 -3.52
CA GLY A 266 15.79 -14.04 -4.16
C GLY A 266 15.69 -12.57 -4.57
N PHE A 267 16.39 -11.71 -3.83
CA PHE A 267 16.33 -10.27 -4.02
C PHE A 267 17.66 -9.72 -4.54
N PRO A 268 17.87 -9.69 -5.87
CA PRO A 268 19.14 -9.29 -6.45
C PRO A 268 19.46 -7.80 -6.23
N SER A 269 18.45 -6.96 -6.02
CA SER A 269 18.61 -5.50 -5.91
C SER A 269 18.42 -4.96 -4.49
N LEU A 270 18.17 -5.83 -3.50
CA LEU A 270 17.81 -5.40 -2.15
C LEU A 270 19.01 -4.82 -1.41
N ALA A 271 18.96 -3.51 -1.17
CA ALA A 271 19.99 -2.75 -0.47
C ALA A 271 19.67 -2.56 1.01
N HIS A 272 18.38 -2.50 1.37
CA HIS A 272 17.94 -2.27 2.74
C HIS A 272 16.88 -3.30 3.12
N LEU A 273 17.18 -4.12 4.12
CA LEU A 273 16.24 -5.05 4.73
C LEU A 273 16.08 -4.69 6.20
N ALA A 274 14.86 -4.55 6.68
CA ALA A 274 14.59 -4.25 8.07
C ALA A 274 13.36 -5.03 8.53
N LEU A 275 13.54 -5.89 9.55
CA LEU A 275 12.49 -6.77 10.08
C LEU A 275 12.40 -6.57 11.59
N TYR A 276 11.40 -5.80 12.05
CA TYR A 276 11.27 -5.39 13.45
C TYR A 276 9.99 -5.92 14.08
N ALA A 277 10.04 -6.28 15.36
CA ALA A 277 8.87 -6.67 16.16
C ALA A 277 7.99 -7.79 15.54
N LEU A 278 8.55 -8.63 14.65
CA LEU A 278 7.78 -9.68 13.98
C LEU A 278 7.64 -10.96 14.80
N GLY A 279 8.22 -11.06 16.00
CA GLY A 279 8.22 -12.31 16.77
C GLY A 279 8.91 -13.47 16.02
N LEU A 280 9.96 -13.15 15.27
CA LEU A 280 10.79 -14.15 14.58
C LEU A 280 11.47 -15.06 15.60
N SER A 281 11.57 -16.33 15.28
CA SER A 281 12.27 -17.34 16.08
C SER A 281 13.08 -18.28 15.21
N GLY A 282 13.98 -19.04 15.84
CA GLY A 282 14.93 -19.91 15.14
C GLY A 282 16.25 -19.20 14.83
N HIS A 283 17.08 -19.87 14.04
CA HIS A 283 18.41 -19.38 13.65
C HIS A 283 18.34 -18.59 12.35
N PHE A 284 19.30 -17.69 12.16
CA PHE A 284 19.53 -17.01 10.90
C PHE A 284 19.86 -18.05 9.81
N PRO A 285 19.16 -18.06 8.65
CA PRO A 285 19.44 -19.03 7.60
C PRO A 285 20.89 -18.90 7.11
N PRO A 286 21.63 -20.02 6.90
CA PRO A 286 23.04 -19.95 6.49
C PRO A 286 23.28 -19.16 5.20
N GLY A 287 22.31 -19.16 4.27
CA GLY A 287 22.40 -18.40 3.03
C GLY A 287 22.35 -16.88 3.23
N TRP A 288 21.81 -16.39 4.34
CA TRP A 288 21.76 -14.95 4.61
C TRP A 288 23.11 -14.41 5.11
N SER A 289 23.96 -15.24 5.74
CA SER A 289 25.24 -14.79 6.33
C SER A 289 26.43 -14.85 5.38
N SER A 290 26.33 -15.62 4.29
CA SER A 290 27.50 -16.01 3.48
C SER A 290 27.67 -15.22 2.18
N SER A 291 26.57 -14.80 1.53
CA SER A 291 26.57 -13.93 0.34
C SER A 291 25.16 -13.75 -0.25
N GLY A 292 24.11 -13.97 0.57
CA GLY A 292 22.75 -14.14 0.05
C GLY A 292 22.30 -12.98 -0.81
N PHE A 293 22.36 -11.78 -0.22
CA PHE A 293 21.86 -10.57 -0.82
C PHE A 293 23.01 -9.77 -1.47
N PRO A 294 23.17 -9.82 -2.80
CA PRO A 294 24.36 -9.28 -3.46
C PRO A 294 24.48 -7.75 -3.38
N ALA A 295 23.36 -7.05 -3.15
CA ALA A 295 23.31 -5.59 -3.08
C ALA A 295 23.12 -5.02 -1.66
N LEU A 296 23.08 -5.86 -0.62
CA LEU A 296 22.67 -5.46 0.72
C LEU A 296 23.70 -4.55 1.39
N LYS A 297 23.24 -3.39 1.84
CA LYS A 297 24.03 -2.39 2.56
C LYS A 297 23.63 -2.28 4.02
N SER A 298 22.36 -2.57 4.34
CA SER A 298 21.81 -2.49 5.69
C SER A 298 20.85 -3.65 5.97
N LEU A 299 20.97 -4.24 7.15
CA LEU A 299 20.14 -5.33 7.69
C LEU A 299 19.66 -5.00 9.11
#